data_AF-X0X3Y6-F1
#
_entry.id   AF-X0X3Y6-F1
#
_cell.length_a   1.000
_cell.length_b   1.000
_cell.length_c   1.000
_cell.angle_alpha   90.00
_cell.angle_beta   90.00
_cell.angle_gamma   90.00
#
_symmetry.space_group_name_H-M   'P 1'
#
loop_
_entity.id
_entity.type
_entity.pdbx_description
1 polymer ?
#
loop_
_entity_poly.entity_id
_entity_poly.type
_entity_poly.pdbx_seq_one_letter_code
_entity_poly.pdbx_strand_id
1 'polypeptide(L)'
;MKFKKKISSRIKHFREEMDLSQLEFAKLVGVSRQTIYYLERGPYNPSLTISFKISEILKKPIHEIFYQEPIIKDILEGKSLSEIREVAEVAGLNLEKLASLSEMDDEELTKAFKKETITKIAIALGAEFEDLFENL
;
A
#
# COMPACT_ATOMS: atom_id res chain seq x y z
N MET A 1 -5.72 9.40 21.20
CA MET A 1 -6.13 9.07 19.81
C MET A 1 -5.06 8.17 19.21
N LYS A 2 -5.33 6.87 18.97
CA LYS A 2 -4.36 5.96 18.35
C LYS A 2 -4.51 6.05 16.83
N PHE A 3 -3.52 6.65 16.16
CA PHE A 3 -3.40 6.55 14.70
C PHE A 3 -3.29 5.07 14.32
N LYS A 4 -4.25 4.58 13.51
CA LYS A 4 -4.43 3.16 13.17
C LYS A 4 -4.02 2.79 11.74
N LYS A 5 -3.48 3.73 10.95
CA LYS A 5 -3.04 3.44 9.58
C LYS A 5 -1.64 2.80 9.58
N LYS A 6 -1.52 1.66 8.91
CA LYS A 6 -0.25 0.96 8.67
C LYS A 6 0.63 1.84 7.79
N ILE A 7 1.87 2.09 8.23
CA ILE A 7 2.89 2.77 7.43
C ILE A 7 3.76 1.69 6.81
N SER A 8 3.75 1.64 5.48
CA SER A 8 4.63 0.79 4.68
C SER A 8 5.82 1.61 4.19
N SER A 9 6.90 0.92 3.80
CA SER A 9 8.11 1.59 3.36
C SER A 9 8.70 1.00 2.09
N ARG A 10 9.32 1.86 1.28
CA ARG A 10 10.14 1.51 0.10
C ARG A 10 11.63 1.51 0.40
N ILE A 11 12.02 1.44 1.67
CA ILE A 11 13.43 1.52 2.09
C ILE A 11 14.26 0.44 1.39
N LYS A 12 13.75 -0.80 1.34
CA LYS A 12 14.45 -1.92 0.70
C LYS A 12 14.78 -1.61 -0.75
N HIS A 13 13.78 -1.13 -1.49
CA HIS A 13 13.91 -0.80 -2.90
C HIS A 13 14.98 0.28 -3.13
N PHE A 14 14.87 1.43 -2.47
CA PHE A 14 15.84 2.52 -2.65
C PHE A 14 17.23 2.18 -2.11
N ARG A 15 17.33 1.36 -1.06
CA ARG A 15 18.61 0.86 -0.55
C ARG A 15 19.31 -0.02 -1.58
N GLU A 16 18.56 -0.89 -2.25
CA GLU A 16 19.08 -1.80 -3.28
C GLU A 16 19.48 -1.04 -4.55
N GLU A 17 18.80 0.05 -4.91
CA GLU A 17 19.24 0.96 -5.99
C GLU A 17 20.61 1.61 -5.71
N MET A 18 21.02 1.68 -4.44
CA MET A 18 22.32 2.21 -4.02
C MET A 18 23.37 1.10 -3.79
N ASP A 19 23.06 -0.16 -4.12
CA ASP A 19 23.91 -1.34 -3.88
C ASP A 19 24.29 -1.53 -2.39
N LEU A 20 23.45 -1.07 -1.47
CA LEU A 20 23.72 -1.16 -0.03
C LEU A 20 23.07 -2.41 0.58
N SER A 21 23.78 -3.14 1.43
CA SER A 21 23.18 -4.14 2.31
C SER A 21 22.40 -3.49 3.46
N GLN A 22 21.49 -4.24 4.10
CA GLN A 22 20.79 -3.76 5.31
C GLN A 22 21.75 -3.30 6.41
N LEU A 23 22.91 -3.98 6.54
CA LEU A 23 23.91 -3.63 7.54
C LEU A 23 24.62 -2.32 7.21
N GLU A 24 24.98 -2.09 5.95
CA GLU A 24 25.61 -0.84 5.51
C GLU A 24 24.64 0.34 5.64
N PHE A 25 23.40 0.15 5.20
CA PHE A 25 22.37 1.18 5.36
C PHE A 25 22.07 1.49 6.83
N ALA A 26 22.01 0.47 7.68
CA ALA A 26 21.86 0.65 9.13
C ALA A 26 22.98 1.50 9.74
N LYS A 27 24.23 1.31 9.29
CA LYS A 27 25.37 2.13 9.72
C LYS A 27 25.22 3.59 9.28
N LEU A 28 24.77 3.85 8.06
CA LEU A 28 24.52 5.22 7.57
C LEU A 28 23.40 5.89 8.37
N VAL A 29 22.30 5.19 8.60
CA VAL A 29 21.16 5.67 9.39
C VAL A 29 21.52 5.77 10.89
N GLY A 30 22.55 5.06 11.37
CA GLY A 30 22.94 5.05 12.78
C GLY A 30 21.99 4.26 13.67
N VAL A 31 21.45 3.15 13.15
CA VAL A 31 20.54 2.23 13.85
C VAL A 31 21.04 0.80 13.73
N SER A 32 20.38 -0.14 14.42
CA SER A 32 20.71 -1.56 14.30
C SER A 32 20.26 -2.13 12.94
N ARG A 33 20.91 -3.19 12.44
CA ARG A 33 20.43 -3.95 11.27
C ARG A 33 18.98 -4.43 11.46
N GLN A 34 18.62 -4.80 12.69
CA GLN A 34 17.28 -5.25 13.05
C GLN A 34 16.24 -4.13 12.92
N THR A 35 16.62 -2.88 13.21
CA THR A 35 15.76 -1.71 12.98
C THR A 35 15.46 -1.54 11.50
N ILE A 36 16.47 -1.64 10.63
CA ILE A 36 16.26 -1.60 9.17
C ILE A 36 15.38 -2.77 8.71
N TYR A 37 15.62 -3.98 9.21
CA TYR A 37 14.77 -5.14 8.92
C TYR A 37 13.29 -4.88 9.25
N TYR A 38 12.98 -4.32 10.42
CA TYR A 38 11.61 -4.00 10.81
C TYR A 38 11.00 -2.87 9.99
N LEU A 39 11.80 -1.84 9.66
CA LEU A 39 11.36 -0.76 8.79
C LEU A 39 11.03 -1.26 7.38
N GLU A 40 11.79 -2.23 6.86
CA GLU A 40 11.57 -2.83 5.53
C GLU A 40 10.40 -3.81 5.48
N ARG A 41 10.08 -4.54 6.57
CA ARG A 41 8.97 -5.52 6.60
C ARG A 41 7.65 -4.99 7.18
N GLY A 42 7.65 -3.86 7.89
CA GLY A 42 6.47 -3.26 8.53
C GLY A 42 6.10 -3.89 9.89
N PRO A 43 5.00 -3.45 10.56
CA PRO A 43 4.49 -2.09 10.63
C PRO A 43 5.23 -1.35 11.77
N TYR A 44 6.51 -1.06 11.54
CA TYR A 44 7.28 -0.28 12.50
C TYR A 44 7.12 1.21 12.17
N ASN A 45 6.61 1.99 13.11
CA ASN A 45 6.49 3.44 12.95
C ASN A 45 7.82 4.11 13.33
N PRO A 46 8.66 4.54 12.37
CA PRO A 46 9.88 5.27 12.70
C PRO A 46 9.55 6.57 13.43
N SER A 47 10.50 7.04 14.26
CA SER A 47 10.44 8.43 14.72
C SER A 47 10.67 9.38 13.55
N LEU A 48 10.13 10.60 13.62
CA LEU A 48 10.37 11.63 12.60
C LEU A 48 11.86 11.82 12.32
N THR A 49 12.70 11.80 13.35
CA THR A 49 14.16 11.90 13.23
C THR A 49 14.74 10.80 12.35
N ILE A 50 14.31 9.54 12.53
CA ILE A 50 14.76 8.42 11.68
C ILE A 50 14.23 8.61 10.26
N SER A 51 12.98 9.03 10.09
CA SER A 51 12.38 9.25 8.77
C SER A 51 13.11 10.33 7.96
N PHE A 52 13.45 11.47 8.57
CA PHE A 52 14.21 12.53 7.91
C PHE A 52 15.63 12.07 7.54
N LYS A 53 16.31 11.37 8.45
CA LYS A 53 17.66 10.85 8.16
C LYS A 53 17.67 9.85 7.01
N ILE A 54 16.68 8.95 6.97
CA ILE A 54 16.50 8.01 5.86
C ILE A 54 16.24 8.77 4.55
N SER A 55 15.41 9.82 4.59
CA SER A 55 15.11 10.69 3.44
C SER A 55 16.36 11.37 2.88
N GLU A 56 17.23 11.90 3.74
CA GLU A 56 18.50 12.51 3.33
C GLU A 56 19.45 11.50 2.68
N ILE A 57 19.60 10.30 3.26
CA ILE A 57 20.51 9.26 2.75
C ILE A 57 20.03 8.74 1.39
N LEU A 58 18.74 8.45 1.27
CA LEU A 58 18.13 7.93 0.04
C LEU A 58 17.94 9.02 -1.03
N LYS A 59 18.07 10.31 -0.66
CA LYS A 59 17.79 11.46 -1.53
C LYS A 59 16.38 11.40 -2.14
N LYS A 60 15.41 10.97 -1.34
CA LYS A 60 13.99 10.85 -1.70
C LYS A 60 13.14 11.59 -0.67
N PRO A 61 12.02 12.21 -1.05
CA PRO A 61 11.13 12.81 -0.09
C PRO A 61 10.48 11.74 0.81
N ILE A 62 10.16 12.11 2.05
CA ILE A 62 9.61 11.18 3.07
C ILE A 62 8.38 10.42 2.54
N HIS A 63 7.49 11.07 1.79
CA HIS A 63 6.26 10.44 1.30
C HIS A 63 6.49 9.41 0.18
N GLU A 64 7.64 9.43 -0.50
CA GLU A 64 8.01 8.38 -1.44
C GLU A 64 8.60 7.16 -0.72
N ILE A 65 9.23 7.39 0.45
CA ILE A 65 9.86 6.33 1.25
C ILE A 65 8.85 5.65 2.16
N PHE A 66 7.99 6.43 2.80
CA PHE A 66 6.98 5.96 3.74
C PHE A 66 5.61 6.39 3.23
N TYR A 67 4.74 5.42 3.06
CA TYR A 67 3.41 5.62 2.52
C TYR A 67 2.41 4.78 3.28
N GLN A 68 1.14 5.16 3.18
CA GLN A 68 0.04 4.34 3.62
C GLN A 68 -0.35 3.47 2.42
N GLU A 69 -0.47 2.16 2.62
CA GLU A 69 -1.01 1.28 1.58
C GLU A 69 -2.42 1.77 1.18
N PRO A 70 -2.74 1.83 -0.13
CA PRO A 70 -4.03 2.33 -0.59
C PRO A 70 -5.16 1.39 -0.15
N ILE A 71 -6.26 1.99 0.29
CA ILE A 71 -7.50 1.33 0.67
C ILE A 71 -8.38 1.39 -0.58
N ILE A 72 -8.98 0.30 -1.06
CA ILE A 72 -9.99 0.31 -2.14
C ILE A 72 -11.02 1.46 -1.95
N LYS A 73 -11.32 1.80 -0.70
CA LYS A 73 -12.17 2.91 -0.24
C LYS A 73 -11.72 4.30 -0.71
N ASP A 74 -10.43 4.61 -0.64
CA ASP A 74 -9.90 5.93 -1.05
C ASP A 74 -9.97 6.10 -2.59
N ILE A 75 -9.87 4.99 -3.33
CA ILE A 75 -10.01 4.96 -4.80
C ILE A 75 -11.47 5.20 -5.18
N LEU A 76 -12.42 4.55 -4.52
CA LEU A 76 -13.86 4.69 -4.81
C LEU A 76 -14.44 6.05 -4.38
N GLU A 77 -13.97 6.63 -3.28
CA GLU A 77 -14.45 7.93 -2.78
C GLU A 77 -14.05 9.12 -3.68
N GLY A 78 -13.00 8.99 -4.48
CA GLY A 78 -12.54 10.00 -5.43
C GLY A 78 -13.12 9.90 -6.84
N LYS A 79 -13.93 8.88 -7.13
CA LYS A 79 -14.49 8.61 -8.46
C LYS A 79 -15.91 9.14 -8.61
N SER A 80 -16.22 9.67 -9.80
CA SER A 80 -17.58 10.07 -10.15
C SER A 80 -18.53 8.86 -10.22
N LEU A 81 -19.82 9.10 -10.00
CA LEU A 81 -20.86 8.06 -10.08
C LEU A 81 -20.87 7.32 -11.44
N SER A 82 -20.47 8.01 -12.51
CA SER A 82 -20.29 7.47 -13.85
C SER A 82 -19.14 6.45 -13.93
N GLU A 83 -18.00 6.77 -13.34
CA GLU A 83 -16.83 5.87 -13.33
C GLU A 83 -17.11 4.62 -12.46
N ILE A 84 -17.77 4.80 -11.32
CA ILE A 84 -18.17 3.69 -10.44
C ILE A 84 -19.15 2.75 -11.16
N ARG A 85 -20.04 3.28 -11.99
CA ARG A 85 -20.98 2.50 -12.82
C ARG A 85 -20.27 1.73 -13.93
N GLU A 86 -19.31 2.36 -14.61
CA GLU A 86 -18.52 1.72 -15.65
C GLU A 86 -17.73 0.53 -15.09
N VAL A 87 -17.12 0.70 -13.90
CA VAL A 87 -16.44 -0.38 -13.18
C VAL A 87 -17.42 -1.51 -12.80
N ALA A 88 -18.64 -1.17 -12.36
CA ALA A 88 -19.67 -2.15 -12.03
C ALA A 88 -20.11 -2.97 -13.24
N GLU A 89 -20.32 -2.32 -14.39
CA GLU A 89 -20.69 -2.97 -15.65
C GLU A 89 -19.60 -3.91 -16.16
N VAL A 90 -18.34 -3.46 -16.16
CA VAL A 90 -17.18 -4.28 -16.59
C VAL A 90 -16.98 -5.50 -15.68
N ALA A 91 -17.22 -5.34 -14.37
CA ALA A 91 -17.10 -6.42 -13.40
C ALA A 91 -18.32 -7.36 -13.38
N GLY A 92 -19.41 -7.01 -14.06
CA GLY A 92 -20.68 -7.74 -14.00
C GLY A 92 -21.33 -7.68 -12.60
N LEU A 93 -21.10 -6.60 -11.86
CA LEU A 93 -21.60 -6.37 -10.51
C LEU A 93 -22.72 -5.34 -10.52
N ASN A 94 -23.69 -5.48 -9.61
CA ASN A 94 -24.66 -4.43 -9.37
C ASN A 94 -24.08 -3.38 -8.40
N LEU A 95 -24.62 -2.17 -8.44
CA LEU A 95 -24.13 -1.04 -7.63
C LEU A 95 -24.19 -1.30 -6.13
N GLU A 96 -25.22 -2.01 -5.66
CA GLU A 96 -25.36 -2.37 -4.25
C GLU A 96 -24.21 -3.27 -3.76
N LYS A 97 -23.83 -4.25 -4.59
CA LYS A 97 -22.75 -5.20 -4.29
C LYS A 97 -21.37 -4.57 -4.46
N LEU A 98 -21.25 -3.54 -5.29
CA LEU A 98 -20.03 -2.74 -5.41
C LEU A 98 -19.86 -1.79 -4.23
N ALA A 99 -20.96 -1.18 -3.74
CA ALA A 99 -20.95 -0.37 -2.53
C ALA A 99 -20.57 -1.19 -1.29
N SER A 100 -21.01 -2.45 -1.20
CA SER A 100 -20.61 -3.34 -0.10
C SER A 100 -19.12 -3.71 -0.11
N LEU A 101 -18.42 -3.60 -1.26
CA LEU A 101 -16.96 -3.86 -1.32
C LEU A 101 -16.16 -2.88 -0.46
N SER A 102 -16.66 -1.66 -0.28
CA SER A 102 -16.02 -0.62 0.55
C SER A 102 -16.05 -0.90 2.06
N GLU A 103 -16.79 -1.94 2.45
CA GLU A 103 -17.02 -2.37 3.83
C GLU A 103 -16.53 -3.81 4.11
N MET A 104 -15.94 -4.49 3.12
CA MET A 104 -15.44 -5.86 3.22
C MET A 104 -13.93 -5.90 3.45
N ASP A 105 -13.46 -6.87 4.23
CA ASP A 105 -12.02 -7.16 4.37
C ASP A 105 -11.46 -8.06 3.25
N ASP A 106 -10.13 -8.21 3.17
CA ASP A 106 -9.45 -8.99 2.12
C ASP A 106 -9.89 -10.46 2.05
N GLU A 107 -10.17 -11.07 3.22
CA GLU A 107 -10.57 -12.46 3.31
C GLU A 107 -12.04 -12.64 2.87
N GLU A 108 -12.89 -11.65 3.16
CA GLU A 108 -14.26 -11.56 2.69
C GLU A 108 -14.34 -11.31 1.18
N LEU A 109 -13.50 -10.41 0.65
CA LEU A 109 -13.42 -10.08 -0.78
C LEU A 109 -13.02 -11.30 -1.61
N THR A 110 -11.97 -12.01 -1.19
CA THR A 110 -11.48 -13.21 -1.89
C THR A 110 -12.43 -14.41 -1.80
N LYS A 111 -13.26 -14.49 -0.76
CA LYS A 111 -14.34 -15.50 -0.64
C LYS A 111 -15.59 -15.13 -1.43
N ALA A 112 -15.97 -13.85 -1.46
CA ALA A 112 -17.21 -13.38 -2.07
C ALA A 112 -17.11 -13.27 -3.60
N PHE A 113 -15.91 -13.03 -4.13
CA PHE A 113 -15.70 -12.80 -5.56
C PHE A 113 -14.61 -13.71 -6.12
N LYS A 114 -14.81 -14.16 -7.36
CA LYS A 114 -13.78 -14.92 -8.08
C LYS A 114 -12.61 -13.98 -8.39
N LYS A 115 -11.38 -14.50 -8.36
CA LYS A 115 -10.16 -13.75 -8.75
C LYS A 115 -10.33 -12.98 -10.06
N GLU A 116 -10.98 -13.60 -11.05
CA GLU A 116 -11.24 -12.97 -12.35
C GLU A 116 -12.13 -11.71 -12.26
N THR A 117 -13.13 -11.70 -11.37
CA THR A 117 -14.01 -10.54 -11.14
C THR A 117 -13.24 -9.40 -10.49
N ILE A 118 -12.43 -9.71 -9.47
CA ILE A 118 -11.65 -8.72 -8.76
C ILE A 118 -10.54 -8.15 -9.66
N THR A 119 -9.98 -8.98 -10.54
CA THR A 119 -9.01 -8.54 -11.56
C THR A 119 -9.66 -7.57 -12.56
N LYS A 120 -10.90 -7.82 -12.98
CA LYS A 120 -11.65 -6.90 -13.85
C LYS A 120 -11.93 -5.56 -13.15
N ILE A 121 -12.24 -5.59 -11.85
CA ILE A 121 -12.40 -4.38 -11.03
C ILE A 121 -11.08 -3.60 -10.95
N ALA A 122 -9.97 -4.29 -10.69
CA ALA A 122 -8.64 -3.68 -10.64
C ALA A 122 -8.33 -2.94 -11.95
N ILE A 123 -8.47 -3.64 -13.07
CA ILE A 123 -8.21 -3.12 -14.42
C ILE A 123 -9.10 -1.90 -14.70
N ALA A 124 -10.39 -1.97 -14.36
CA ALA A 124 -11.32 -0.87 -14.55
C ALA A 124 -11.02 0.36 -13.66
N LEU A 125 -10.36 0.14 -12.52
CA LEU A 125 -9.88 1.21 -11.64
C LEU A 125 -8.46 1.71 -11.98
N GLY A 126 -7.82 1.12 -13.00
CA GLY A 126 -6.45 1.45 -13.39
C GLY A 126 -5.39 0.91 -12.42
N ALA A 127 -5.70 -0.16 -11.69
CA ALA A 127 -4.84 -0.85 -10.74
C ALA A 127 -4.65 -2.32 -11.13
N GLU A 128 -3.62 -2.99 -10.60
CA GLU A 128 -3.47 -4.44 -10.76
C GLU A 128 -4.17 -5.19 -9.61
N PHE A 129 -4.48 -6.47 -9.80
CA PHE A 129 -5.23 -7.28 -8.81
C PHE A 129 -4.51 -7.31 -7.46
N GLU A 130 -3.20 -7.40 -7.48
CA GLU A 130 -2.33 -7.41 -6.31
C GLU A 130 -2.33 -6.06 -5.57
N ASP A 131 -2.66 -4.95 -6.23
CA ASP A 131 -2.78 -3.63 -5.61
C ASP A 131 -4.06 -3.46 -4.78
N LEU A 132 -4.97 -4.45 -4.84
CA LEU A 132 -6.27 -4.40 -4.17
C LEU A 132 -6.30 -5.03 -2.77
N PHE A 133 -5.24 -5.71 -2.32
CA PHE A 133 -5.26 -6.48 -1.07
C PHE A 133 -4.04 -6.18 -0.18
N GLU A 134 -4.22 -6.20 1.14
CA GLU A 134 -3.14 -5.95 2.11
C GLU A 134 -2.15 -7.13 2.22
N ASN A 135 -2.57 -8.37 1.93
CA ASN A 135 -1.71 -9.56 1.87
C ASN A 135 -2.30 -10.68 0.97
N LEU A 136 -1.53 -11.14 -0.02
CA LEU A 136 -1.74 -12.42 -0.72
C LEU A 136 -0.53 -13.35 -0.52
#